data_AF-A0A550GR30-F1
#
_entry.id   AF-A0A550GR30-F1
#
_cell.length_a   1.000
_cell.length_b   1.000
_cell.length_c   1.000
_cell.angle_alpha   90.00
_cell.angle_beta   90.00
_cell.angle_gamma   90.00
#
_symmetry.space_group_name_H-M   'P 1'
#
loop_
_entity.id
_entity.type
_entity.pdbx_description
1 polymer ?
#
loop_
_entity_poly.entity_id
_entity_poly.type
_entity_poly.pdbx_seq_one_letter_code
_entity_poly.pdbx_strand_id
1 'polypeptide(L)'
;MNALQRGYHKRDELEEFDALPPEEIVSEKRVALIECVEEIPCNPCAVVCRLDAIEKEGLCTPGKVDWNKCSGCTMCVAVCPGLSIFLQQIKDGKGYVTLPYELLPAPKVGMTVQLRDRSGKVVGEGRIVNPTYQARGDAYPRWVVTVEMDDPALSYEVRAIKIQEE
;
A
#
# COMPACT_ATOMS: atom_id res chain seq x y z
N MET A 1 12.70 -17.98 12.31
CA MET A 1 12.32 -18.10 10.89
C MET A 1 12.42 -16.74 10.25
N ASN A 2 13.16 -16.64 9.15
CA ASN A 2 13.22 -15.41 8.34
C ASN A 2 11.91 -15.21 7.57
N ALA A 3 11.76 -14.06 6.90
CA ALA A 3 10.56 -13.73 6.12
C ALA A 3 10.21 -14.80 5.07
N LEU A 4 11.21 -15.33 4.34
CA LEU A 4 11.01 -16.37 3.30
C LEU A 4 10.43 -17.68 3.86
N GLN A 5 10.89 -18.10 5.04
CA GLN A 5 10.36 -19.29 5.71
C GLN A 5 8.97 -19.05 6.30
N ARG A 6 8.68 -17.81 6.70
CA ARG A 6 7.42 -17.41 7.35
C ARG A 6 6.31 -17.08 6.36
N GLY A 7 6.68 -16.68 5.14
CA GLY A 7 5.77 -16.25 4.08
C GLY A 7 5.35 -14.78 4.16
N TYR A 8 5.92 -13.98 5.07
CA TYR A 8 5.64 -12.54 5.18
C TYR A 8 6.74 -11.79 5.96
N HIS A 9 6.91 -10.51 5.63
CA HIS A 9 7.78 -9.58 6.37
C HIS A 9 7.09 -9.04 7.61
N LYS A 10 7.85 -8.86 8.69
CA LYS A 10 7.43 -8.09 9.86
C LYS A 10 7.81 -6.62 9.68
N ARG A 11 7.25 -5.77 10.53
CA ARG A 11 7.52 -4.33 10.54
C ARG A 11 8.99 -4.01 10.80
N ASP A 12 9.60 -4.61 11.81
CA ASP A 12 11.02 -4.45 12.14
C ASP A 12 11.93 -4.81 10.96
N GLU A 13 11.62 -5.91 10.26
CA GLU A 13 12.35 -6.31 9.04
C GLU A 13 12.22 -5.26 7.93
N LEU A 14 11.05 -4.63 7.76
CA LEU A 14 10.83 -3.58 6.75
C LEU A 14 11.48 -2.24 7.11
N GLU A 15 11.60 -1.94 8.40
CA GLU A 15 12.35 -0.79 8.91
C GLU A 15 13.85 -0.96 8.60
N GLU A 16 14.41 -2.17 8.76
CA GLU A 16 15.79 -2.47 8.37
C GLU A 16 16.05 -2.32 6.85
N PHE A 17 15.01 -2.45 6.03
CA PHE A 17 15.09 -2.25 4.57
C PHE A 17 14.81 -0.82 4.11
N ASP A 18 14.61 0.14 5.03
CA ASP A 18 14.19 1.52 4.74
C ASP A 18 12.90 1.58 3.89
N ALA A 19 12.01 0.58 4.04
CA ALA A 19 10.80 0.48 3.22
C ALA A 19 9.63 1.30 3.77
N LEU A 20 9.71 1.75 5.03
CA LEU A 20 8.65 2.50 5.71
C LEU A 20 8.98 4.00 5.82
N PRO A 21 8.04 4.89 5.51
CA PRO A 21 8.22 6.33 5.67
C PRO A 21 8.34 6.71 7.16
N PRO A 22 9.11 7.76 7.49
CA PRO A 22 9.11 8.36 8.82
C PRO A 22 7.73 8.88 9.23
N GLU A 23 7.47 8.93 10.53
CA GLU A 23 6.19 9.36 11.08
C GLU A 23 5.85 10.82 10.71
N GLU A 24 6.88 11.68 10.62
CA GLU A 24 6.74 13.08 10.27
C GLU A 24 6.17 13.25 8.85
N ILE A 25 6.64 12.42 7.91
CA ILE A 25 6.19 12.44 6.51
C ILE A 25 4.74 11.99 6.40
N VAL A 26 4.37 10.88 7.04
CA VAL A 26 2.99 10.35 6.95
C VAL A 26 1.98 11.23 7.66
N SER A 27 2.42 12.00 8.67
CA SER A 27 1.60 12.99 9.37
C SER A 27 1.37 14.24 8.53
N GLU A 28 2.33 14.62 7.67
CA GLU A 28 2.22 15.77 6.78
C GLU A 28 1.37 15.46 5.54
N LYS A 29 1.64 14.33 4.88
CA LYS A 29 1.03 14.00 3.60
C LYS A 29 0.95 12.50 3.34
N ARG A 30 0.05 12.14 2.42
CA ARG A 30 -0.04 10.77 1.92
C ARG A 30 1.13 10.44 1.00
N VAL A 31 1.89 9.40 1.33
CA VAL A 31 3.06 8.95 0.55
C VAL A 31 3.00 7.48 0.23
N ALA A 32 3.74 7.07 -0.81
CA ALA A 32 3.89 5.68 -1.19
C ALA A 32 4.97 4.99 -0.37
N LEU A 33 4.75 3.72 -0.07
CA LEU A 33 5.76 2.80 0.44
C LEU A 33 5.75 1.52 -0.42
N ILE A 34 6.91 0.92 -0.59
CA ILE A 34 7.12 -0.23 -1.47
C ILE A 34 7.70 -1.38 -0.65
N GLU A 35 6.91 -2.42 -0.42
CA GLU A 35 7.34 -3.64 0.28
C GLU A 35 7.86 -4.68 -0.73
N CYS A 36 8.69 -4.23 -1.67
CA CYS A 36 9.38 -5.07 -2.65
C CYS A 36 10.87 -5.08 -2.30
N VAL A 37 11.27 -6.01 -1.43
CA VAL A 37 12.63 -6.09 -0.90
C VAL A 37 13.48 -7.18 -1.56
N GLU A 38 12.88 -7.96 -2.46
CA GLU A 38 13.54 -9.01 -3.23
C GLU A 38 14.02 -8.50 -4.59
N GLU A 39 15.09 -9.11 -5.12
CA GLU A 39 15.70 -8.72 -6.40
C GLU A 39 14.92 -9.26 -7.62
N ILE A 40 13.73 -8.72 -7.87
CA ILE A 40 12.83 -9.16 -8.94
C ILE A 40 12.95 -8.22 -10.15
N PRO A 41 13.01 -8.74 -11.40
CA PRO A 41 13.15 -7.93 -12.62
C PRO A 41 11.84 -7.19 -12.98
N CYS A 42 11.52 -6.13 -12.23
CA CYS A 42 10.23 -5.40 -12.31
C CYS A 42 10.42 -3.89 -12.09
N ASN A 43 9.92 -3.05 -13.01
CA ASN A 43 10.00 -1.59 -12.93
C ASN A 43 8.74 -0.75 -13.29
N PRO A 44 7.50 -1.29 -13.45
CA PRO A 44 6.33 -0.46 -13.79
C PRO A 44 6.08 0.73 -12.86
N CYS A 45 6.39 0.59 -11.56
CA CYS A 45 6.22 1.65 -10.57
C CYS A 45 7.15 2.86 -10.82
N ALA A 46 8.40 2.61 -11.22
CA ALA A 46 9.35 3.66 -11.59
C ALA A 46 8.90 4.33 -12.91
N VAL A 47 8.52 3.53 -13.91
CA VAL A 47 8.09 4.04 -15.23
C VAL A 47 6.82 4.91 -15.16
N VAL A 48 5.87 4.57 -14.28
CA VAL A 48 4.60 5.34 -14.18
C VAL A 48 4.73 6.61 -13.34
N CYS A 49 5.79 6.74 -12.55
CA CYS A 49 5.98 7.85 -11.62
C CYS A 49 6.40 9.12 -12.35
N ARG A 50 5.47 10.06 -12.54
CA ARG A 50 5.75 11.33 -13.26
C ARG A 50 6.60 12.34 -12.48
N LEU A 51 6.87 12.07 -11.21
CA LEU A 51 7.62 12.94 -10.31
C LEU A 51 9.02 12.39 -10.01
N ASP A 52 9.39 11.27 -10.64
CA ASP A 52 10.65 10.56 -10.39
C ASP A 52 10.90 10.31 -8.89
N ALA A 53 9.80 10.06 -8.16
CA ALA A 53 9.81 9.78 -6.73
C ALA A 53 10.09 8.30 -6.42
N ILE A 54 10.15 7.42 -7.43
CA ILE A 54 10.44 6.00 -7.26
C ILE A 54 11.69 5.69 -8.09
N GLU A 55 12.79 5.43 -7.39
CA GLU A 55 14.11 5.24 -8.00
C GLU A 55 14.48 3.74 -7.96
N LYS A 56 15.03 3.25 -9.07
CA LYS A 56 15.60 1.90 -9.19
C LYS A 56 16.95 2.02 -9.89
N GLU A 57 18.02 1.56 -9.24
CA GLU A 57 19.37 1.57 -9.83
C GLU A 57 19.52 0.58 -11.00
N GLY A 58 18.76 -0.52 -10.96
CA GLY A 58 18.71 -1.53 -12.01
C GLY A 58 17.36 -2.23 -12.05
N LEU A 59 17.13 -3.04 -13.10
CA LEU A 59 15.86 -3.74 -13.28
C LEU A 59 15.52 -4.65 -12.09
N CYS A 60 16.52 -5.36 -11.55
CA CYS A 60 16.38 -6.25 -10.40
C CYS A 60 16.53 -5.55 -9.04
N THR A 61 17.02 -4.32 -8.97
CA THR A 61 17.24 -3.64 -7.67
C THR A 61 15.91 -3.27 -7.03
N PRO A 62 15.69 -3.50 -5.71
CA PRO A 62 14.52 -2.99 -4.99
C PRO A 62 14.31 -1.49 -5.22
N GLY A 63 13.04 -1.08 -5.38
CA GLY A 63 12.70 0.32 -5.62
C GLY A 63 12.66 1.12 -4.32
N LYS A 64 13.27 2.31 -4.31
CA LYS A 64 13.24 3.25 -3.18
C LYS A 64 12.32 4.42 -3.48
N VAL A 65 11.60 4.90 -2.47
CA VAL A 65 10.70 6.05 -2.61
C VAL A 65 11.35 7.29 -2.01
N ASP A 66 11.53 8.33 -2.81
CA ASP A 66 11.76 9.68 -2.31
C ASP A 66 10.41 10.25 -1.85
N TRP A 67 10.16 10.18 -0.54
CA TRP A 67 8.91 10.64 0.04
C TRP A 67 8.72 12.16 -0.06
N ASN A 68 9.79 12.94 -0.21
CA ASN A 68 9.67 14.39 -0.40
C ASN A 68 9.08 14.71 -1.77
N LYS A 69 9.49 13.98 -2.81
CA LYS A 69 8.91 14.10 -4.17
C LYS A 69 7.54 13.43 -4.31
N CYS A 70 7.26 12.40 -3.51
CA CYS A 70 6.01 11.64 -3.62
C CYS A 70 4.78 12.53 -3.33
N SER A 71 3.79 12.50 -4.24
CA SER A 71 2.51 13.21 -4.10
C SER A 71 1.34 12.31 -3.68
N GLY A 72 1.58 11.01 -3.48
CA GLY A 72 0.53 10.04 -3.11
C GLY A 72 -0.56 9.88 -4.17
N CYS A 73 -0.22 9.94 -5.46
CA CYS A 73 -1.19 9.93 -6.58
C CYS A 73 -1.75 8.54 -6.98
N THR A 74 -1.41 7.47 -6.24
CA THR A 74 -1.85 6.07 -6.43
C THR A 74 -1.47 5.35 -7.73
N MET A 75 -0.84 6.04 -8.67
CA MET A 75 -0.47 5.49 -9.99
C MET A 75 0.38 4.22 -9.89
N CYS A 76 1.35 4.19 -8.97
CA CYS A 76 2.23 3.05 -8.71
C CYS A 76 1.47 1.85 -8.13
N VAL A 77 0.46 2.09 -7.29
CA VAL A 77 -0.39 1.04 -6.70
C VAL A 77 -1.18 0.31 -7.79
N ALA A 78 -1.77 1.08 -8.71
CA ALA A 78 -2.59 0.54 -9.79
C ALA A 78 -1.80 -0.41 -10.72
N VAL A 79 -0.51 -0.14 -10.96
CA VAL A 79 0.32 -0.89 -11.92
C VAL A 79 1.21 -1.97 -11.31
N CYS A 80 1.29 -2.09 -9.98
CA CYS A 80 2.25 -2.99 -9.35
C CYS A 80 1.84 -4.47 -9.51
N PRO A 81 2.55 -5.30 -10.29
CA PRO A 81 2.16 -6.70 -10.49
C PRO A 81 2.22 -7.52 -9.19
N GLY A 82 3.09 -7.15 -8.25
CA GLY A 82 3.28 -7.86 -6.98
C GLY A 82 2.37 -7.39 -5.84
N LEU A 83 1.44 -6.46 -6.07
CA LEU A 83 0.53 -5.93 -5.04
C LEU A 83 1.25 -5.35 -3.79
N SER A 84 2.51 -4.96 -3.92
CA SER A 84 3.41 -4.63 -2.81
C SER A 84 3.56 -3.12 -2.56
N ILE A 85 2.74 -2.29 -3.20
CA ILE A 85 2.79 -0.83 -3.06
C ILE A 85 1.54 -0.35 -2.34
N PHE A 86 1.77 0.42 -1.28
CA PHE A 86 0.72 0.98 -0.44
C PHE A 86 0.91 2.49 -0.37
N LEU A 87 -0.17 3.23 -0.10
CA LEU A 87 -0.03 4.59 0.42
C LEU A 87 -0.38 4.62 1.89
N GLN A 88 0.34 5.42 2.66
CA GLN A 88 0.09 5.64 4.07
C GLN A 88 -0.10 7.13 4.34
N GLN A 89 -1.00 7.44 5.26
CA GLN A 89 -1.18 8.77 5.84
C GLN A 89 -1.73 8.63 7.26
N ILE A 90 -1.28 9.50 8.16
CA ILE A 90 -1.91 9.72 9.46
C ILE A 90 -2.42 11.16 9.45
N LYS A 91 -3.72 11.34 9.72
CA LYS A 91 -4.34 12.67 9.69
C LYS A 91 -5.52 12.70 10.65
N ASP A 92 -5.69 13.81 11.37
CA ASP A 92 -6.84 14.05 12.25
C ASP A 92 -7.07 12.91 13.27
N GLY A 93 -5.98 12.33 13.78
CA GLY A 93 -6.00 11.21 14.73
C GLY A 93 -6.37 9.85 14.12
N LYS A 94 -6.51 9.75 12.80
CA LYS A 94 -6.86 8.52 12.08
C LYS A 94 -5.73 8.02 11.19
N GLY A 95 -5.70 6.71 10.98
CA GLY A 95 -4.82 6.06 10.01
C GLY A 95 -5.52 5.86 8.67
N TYR A 96 -4.76 6.00 7.58
CA TYR A 96 -5.23 5.75 6.23
C TYR A 96 -4.24 4.85 5.50
N VAL A 97 -4.75 3.78 4.89
CA VAL A 97 -3.97 2.92 3.99
C VAL A 97 -4.68 2.84 2.66
N THR A 98 -3.93 3.08 1.58
CA THR A 98 -4.39 2.79 0.21
C THR A 98 -3.70 1.55 -0.30
N LEU A 99 -4.48 0.56 -0.73
CA LEU A 99 -3.98 -0.76 -1.13
C LEU A 99 -4.63 -1.21 -2.44
N PRO A 100 -3.98 -2.12 -3.19
CA PRO A 100 -4.60 -2.77 -4.34
C PRO A 100 -5.65 -3.79 -3.88
N TYR A 101 -6.76 -3.90 -4.61
CA TYR A 101 -7.87 -4.80 -4.28
C TYR A 101 -8.39 -5.51 -5.54
N GLU A 102 -8.43 -6.84 -5.48
CA GLU A 102 -8.83 -7.73 -6.59
C GLU A 102 -9.85 -8.79 -6.15
N LEU A 103 -10.58 -8.54 -5.07
CA LEU A 103 -11.56 -9.46 -4.50
C LEU A 103 -12.99 -8.97 -4.73
N LEU A 104 -13.96 -9.81 -4.34
CA LEU A 104 -15.38 -9.46 -4.27
C LEU A 104 -15.81 -9.30 -2.80
N PRO A 105 -16.87 -8.51 -2.52
CA PRO A 105 -17.63 -7.66 -3.46
C PRO A 105 -16.83 -6.45 -3.98
N ALA A 106 -17.33 -5.78 -5.02
CA ALA A 106 -16.73 -4.53 -5.49
C ALA A 106 -16.78 -3.45 -4.39
N PRO A 107 -15.68 -2.74 -4.12
CA PRO A 107 -15.59 -1.81 -2.99
C PRO A 107 -16.43 -0.56 -3.24
N LYS A 108 -17.16 -0.12 -2.22
CA LYS A 108 -17.96 1.12 -2.23
C LYS A 108 -17.62 1.98 -1.02
N VAL A 109 -17.70 3.30 -1.20
CA VAL A 109 -17.53 4.26 -0.10
C VAL A 109 -18.52 3.91 1.01
N GLY A 110 -18.01 3.87 2.23
CA GLY A 110 -18.78 3.68 3.43
C GLY A 110 -18.90 2.24 3.94
N MET A 111 -18.49 1.25 3.14
CA MET A 111 -18.46 -0.16 3.54
C MET A 111 -17.48 -0.41 4.69
N THR A 112 -17.92 -1.22 5.66
CA THR A 112 -17.07 -1.72 6.75
C THR A 112 -16.18 -2.86 6.27
N VAL A 113 -14.92 -2.85 6.72
CA VAL A 113 -13.93 -3.85 6.36
C VAL A 113 -13.22 -4.39 7.59
N GLN A 114 -12.91 -5.69 7.57
CA GLN A 114 -11.87 -6.25 8.42
C GLN A 114 -10.51 -5.85 7.87
N LEU A 115 -9.68 -5.26 8.71
CA LEU A 115 -8.30 -4.92 8.39
C LEU A 115 -7.40 -6.13 8.71
N ARG A 116 -6.52 -6.48 7.78
CA ARG A 116 -5.62 -7.63 7.90
C ARG A 116 -4.16 -7.24 7.74
N ASP A 117 -3.32 -7.84 8.58
CA ASP A 117 -1.88 -7.69 8.50
C ASP A 117 -1.27 -8.54 7.36
N ARG A 118 0.05 -8.50 7.25
CA ARG A 118 0.84 -9.25 6.26
C ARG A 118 0.72 -10.77 6.38
N SER A 119 0.33 -11.28 7.56
CA SER A 119 0.06 -12.71 7.77
C SER A 119 -1.38 -13.10 7.42
N GLY A 120 -2.24 -12.13 7.13
CA GLY A 120 -3.67 -12.30 6.89
C GLY A 120 -4.50 -12.32 8.17
N LYS A 121 -3.90 -12.08 9.35
CA LYS A 121 -4.61 -12.02 10.63
C LYS A 121 -5.42 -10.72 10.71
N VAL A 122 -6.62 -10.80 11.29
CA VAL A 122 -7.43 -9.60 11.57
C VAL A 122 -6.77 -8.78 12.67
N VAL A 123 -6.51 -7.51 12.39
CA VAL A 123 -5.87 -6.55 13.32
C VAL A 123 -6.79 -5.40 13.72
N GLY A 124 -7.94 -5.25 13.05
CA GLY A 124 -8.92 -4.23 13.41
C GLY A 124 -10.05 -4.14 12.40
N GLU A 125 -10.82 -3.07 12.53
CA GLU A 125 -11.90 -2.71 11.61
C GLU A 125 -11.64 -1.32 11.05
N GLY A 126 -12.14 -1.07 9.84
CA GLY A 126 -12.03 0.21 9.18
C GLY A 126 -13.14 0.42 8.17
N ARG A 127 -13.05 1.52 7.43
CA ARG A 127 -14.09 1.92 6.47
C ARG A 127 -13.48 2.34 5.15
N ILE A 128 -14.10 1.93 4.04
CA ILE A 128 -13.67 2.36 2.71
C ILE A 128 -14.05 3.84 2.52
N VAL A 129 -13.06 4.70 2.30
CA VAL A 129 -13.26 6.14 2.06
C VAL A 129 -13.08 6.53 0.61
N ASN A 130 -12.28 5.77 -0.15
CA ASN A 130 -12.02 6.09 -1.56
C ASN A 130 -11.67 4.83 -2.38
N PRO A 131 -12.65 4.20 -3.04
CA PRO A 131 -12.41 3.15 -4.03
C PRO A 131 -12.25 3.77 -5.42
N THR A 132 -11.08 3.60 -6.02
CA THR A 132 -10.78 4.08 -7.38
C THR A 132 -10.24 2.94 -8.23
N TYR A 133 -10.30 3.05 -9.56
CA TYR A 133 -9.57 2.17 -10.47
C TYR A 133 -9.17 2.98 -11.70
N GLN A 134 -8.15 2.52 -12.43
CA GLN A 134 -7.78 3.11 -13.71
C GLN A 134 -8.04 2.11 -14.83
N ALA A 135 -9.11 2.36 -15.60
CA ALA A 135 -9.51 1.50 -16.71
C ALA A 135 -8.38 1.35 -17.75
N ARG A 136 -7.74 2.43 -18.22
CA ARG A 136 -6.64 2.41 -19.23
C ARG A 136 -6.84 1.45 -20.43
N GLY A 137 -8.08 1.11 -20.79
CA GLY A 137 -8.40 0.11 -21.81
C GLY A 137 -8.33 -1.35 -21.35
N ASP A 138 -7.99 -1.59 -20.08
CA ASP A 138 -8.17 -2.87 -19.39
C ASP A 138 -9.67 -3.15 -19.18
N ALA A 139 -10.08 -4.37 -19.52
CA ALA A 139 -11.44 -4.85 -19.30
C ALA A 139 -11.74 -5.09 -17.81
N TYR A 140 -10.70 -5.31 -17.00
CA TYR A 140 -10.82 -5.64 -15.58
C TYR A 140 -9.82 -4.82 -14.74
N PRO A 141 -10.01 -3.49 -14.67
CA PRO A 141 -9.06 -2.64 -13.96
C PRO A 141 -9.06 -2.93 -12.46
N ARG A 142 -7.86 -3.08 -11.92
CA ARG A 142 -7.63 -3.28 -10.50
C ARG A 142 -8.13 -2.10 -9.67
N TRP A 143 -8.81 -2.41 -8.56
CA TRP A 143 -9.19 -1.41 -7.58
C TRP A 143 -7.98 -0.95 -6.77
N VAL A 144 -7.96 0.34 -6.47
CA VAL A 144 -7.08 0.99 -5.53
C VAL A 144 -7.96 1.63 -4.47
N VAL A 145 -7.93 1.06 -3.28
CA VAL A 145 -8.90 1.33 -2.22
C VAL A 145 -8.19 1.98 -1.05
N THR A 146 -8.64 3.17 -0.67
CA THR A 146 -8.25 3.79 0.59
C THR A 146 -9.24 3.39 1.68
N VAL A 147 -8.71 2.87 2.79
CA VAL A 147 -9.44 2.60 4.02
C VAL A 147 -8.96 3.52 5.14
N GLU A 148 -9.91 4.00 5.94
CA GLU A 148 -9.64 4.73 7.17
C GLU A 148 -9.81 3.81 8.39
N MET A 149 -9.07 4.08 9.45
CA MET A 149 -9.14 3.37 10.72
C MET A 149 -8.91 4.34 11.88
N ASP A 150 -9.62 4.13 12.99
CA ASP A 150 -9.59 5.04 14.14
C ASP A 150 -8.28 4.95 14.94
N ASP A 151 -7.62 3.79 14.94
CA ASP A 151 -6.27 3.64 15.51
C ASP A 151 -5.20 3.90 14.43
N PRO A 152 -4.49 5.04 14.47
CA PRO A 152 -3.49 5.38 13.45
C PRO A 152 -2.31 4.41 13.40
N ALA A 153 -2.00 3.70 14.50
CA ALA A 153 -0.91 2.73 14.55
C ALA A 153 -1.14 1.54 13.61
N LEU A 154 -2.41 1.18 13.34
CA LEU A 154 -2.75 0.11 12.39
C LEU A 154 -2.29 0.41 10.96
N SER A 155 -2.07 1.67 10.60
CA SER A 155 -1.62 2.04 9.25
C SER A 155 -0.26 1.41 8.86
N TYR A 156 0.57 1.06 9.85
CA TYR A 156 1.85 0.38 9.65
C TYR A 156 1.72 -1.14 9.45
N GLU A 157 0.57 -1.74 9.81
CA GLU A 157 0.34 -3.18 9.77
C GLU A 157 -0.60 -3.61 8.65
N VAL A 158 -1.61 -2.80 8.33
CA VAL A 158 -2.67 -3.18 7.39
C VAL A 158 -2.15 -3.30 5.97
N ARG A 159 -2.29 -4.50 5.38
CA ARG A 159 -1.88 -4.81 4.00
C ARG A 159 -2.94 -5.54 3.18
N ALA A 160 -4.02 -5.96 3.82
CA ALA A 160 -5.19 -6.51 3.13
C ALA A 160 -6.48 -6.10 3.85
N ILE A 161 -7.60 -6.16 3.13
CA ILE A 161 -8.93 -5.92 3.68
C ILE A 161 -9.91 -7.00 3.24
N LYS A 162 -10.89 -7.27 4.07
CA LYS A 162 -12.06 -8.09 3.72
C LYS A 162 -13.31 -7.27 3.97
N ILE A 163 -14.10 -7.01 2.91
CA ILE A 163 -15.39 -6.32 3.02
C ILE A 163 -16.34 -7.23 3.79
N GLN A 164 -17.01 -6.68 4.81
CA GLN A 164 -18.07 -7.36 5.53
C GLN A 164 -19.36 -7.21 4.70
N GLU A 165 -19.91 -8.34 4.28
CA GLU A 165 -21.25 -8.39 3.70
C GLU A 165 -22.26 -8.36 4.85
N GLU A 166 -23.28 -7.50 4.74
CA GLU A 166 -24.43 -7.49 5.65
C GLU A 166 -25.29 -8.75 5.46
#